data_AF-A0A2D9C5J1-F1
#
_entry.id   AF-A0A2D9C5J1-F1
#
_cell.length_a   1.000
_cell.length_b   1.000
_cell.length_c   1.000
_cell.angle_alpha   90.00
_cell.angle_beta   90.00
_cell.angle_gamma   90.00
#
_symmetry.space_group_name_H-M   'P 1'
#
loop_
_entity.id
_entity.type
_entity.pdbx_description
1 polymer ?
#
loop_
_entity_poly.entity_id
_entity_poly.type
_entity_poly.pdbx_seq_one_letter_code
_entity_poly.pdbx_strand_id
1 'polypeptide(L)'
;MACNTERANCTPEEIMAAGQLPCGKFVNGENLQAEQLVYDLAYRDLINNMGIEINYYVNTFTLTGGNLLYGEQPTAAFLDAIPMQMYVELSQDALTLSQFGFDPGDDFTGFLHIETFTDTMSALSGVVDYFSLLDTFSAIEPRAGDLIELTALGCDRPGGRGPKIYEITERVDEDISAINPMLGHYVYRVRAKRYDYSYKPNSPKEKQNEQVYDDSFTGVLSTNITDDEVSPSKRYVHDIDDISKDDVYDMDKNNTDIYGGYY
;
A
#
# COMPACT_ATOMS: atom_id res chain seq x y z
N MET A 1 -35.80 1.92 -3.75
CA MET A 1 -34.94 2.88 -4.46
C MET A 1 -34.53 2.18 -5.74
N ALA A 2 -34.72 2.78 -6.92
CA ALA A 2 -34.37 2.12 -8.17
C ALA A 2 -32.83 2.10 -8.29
N CYS A 3 -32.24 0.90 -8.28
CA CYS A 3 -30.82 0.73 -8.51
C CYS A 3 -30.60 0.63 -10.02
N ASN A 4 -29.70 1.46 -10.57
CA ASN A 4 -29.31 1.34 -11.96
C ASN A 4 -28.39 0.10 -12.12
N THR A 5 -28.86 -0.91 -12.83
CA THR A 5 -28.12 -2.17 -13.04
C THR A 5 -27.20 -2.13 -14.26
N GLU A 6 -27.31 -1.12 -15.13
CA GLU A 6 -26.52 -1.01 -16.35
C GLU A 6 -26.11 0.45 -16.60
N ARG A 7 -24.80 0.71 -16.74
CA ARG A 7 -24.30 2.02 -17.16
C ARG A 7 -24.38 2.11 -18.68
N ALA A 8 -25.03 3.16 -19.19
CA ALA A 8 -25.09 3.39 -20.62
C ALA A 8 -23.70 3.79 -21.14
N ASN A 9 -23.23 3.13 -22.20
CA ASN A 9 -21.97 3.47 -22.86
C ASN A 9 -22.23 4.65 -23.82
N CYS A 10 -22.20 5.88 -23.27
CA CYS A 10 -22.54 7.10 -23.99
C CYS A 10 -21.34 7.70 -24.73
N THR A 11 -21.59 8.29 -25.90
CA THR A 11 -20.63 9.16 -26.59
C THR A 11 -20.44 10.49 -25.85
N PRO A 12 -19.32 11.20 -26.03
CA PRO A 12 -19.10 12.51 -25.40
C PRO A 12 -20.23 13.53 -25.66
N GLU A 13 -20.84 13.47 -26.84
CA GLU A 13 -21.95 14.35 -27.24
C GLU A 13 -23.23 14.05 -26.44
N GLU A 14 -23.51 12.78 -26.17
CA GLU A 14 -24.66 12.34 -25.37
C GLU A 14 -24.49 12.71 -23.90
N ILE A 15 -23.27 12.65 -23.36
CA ILE A 15 -22.96 13.09 -21.98
C ILE A 15 -23.26 14.58 -21.80
N MET A 16 -22.85 15.40 -22.76
CA MET A 16 -23.07 16.86 -22.71
C MET A 16 -24.54 17.25 -22.93
N ALA A 17 -25.31 16.44 -23.64
CA ALA A 17 -26.75 16.63 -23.84
C ALA A 17 -27.59 16.22 -22.62
N ALA A 18 -27.15 15.22 -21.85
CA ALA A 18 -27.83 14.74 -20.64
C ALA A 18 -27.86 15.76 -19.48
N GLY A 19 -26.90 16.69 -19.45
CA GLY A 19 -26.84 17.77 -18.46
C GLY A 19 -28.00 18.78 -18.49
N GLN A 20 -28.97 18.62 -19.40
CA GLN A 20 -30.19 19.43 -19.50
C GLN A 20 -31.39 18.80 -18.75
N LEU A 21 -31.17 18.31 -17.52
CA LEU A 21 -32.26 17.84 -16.67
C LEU A 21 -33.16 19.02 -16.20
N PRO A 22 -34.50 18.92 -16.33
CA PRO A 22 -35.40 19.93 -15.79
C PRO A 22 -35.21 19.99 -14.26
N CYS A 23 -34.79 21.17 -13.81
CA CYS A 23 -34.39 21.48 -12.45
C CYS A 23 -35.39 20.96 -11.38
N GLY A 24 -34.86 20.21 -10.39
CA GLY A 24 -35.45 20.09 -9.05
C GLY A 24 -36.39 18.91 -8.79
N LYS A 25 -36.05 17.69 -9.20
CA LYS A 25 -36.65 16.46 -8.62
C LYS A 25 -35.57 15.60 -7.95
N PHE A 26 -36.01 14.75 -7.02
CA PHE A 26 -35.15 13.80 -6.30
C PHE A 26 -34.12 13.15 -7.24
N VAL A 27 -32.87 13.07 -6.76
CA VAL A 27 -31.77 12.37 -7.44
C VAL A 27 -32.24 10.93 -7.71
N ASN A 28 -32.49 10.60 -8.98
CA ASN A 28 -32.86 9.24 -9.40
C ASN A 28 -31.70 8.63 -10.18
N GLY A 29 -31.16 7.51 -9.70
CA GLY A 29 -30.04 6.81 -10.33
C GLY A 29 -30.31 6.35 -11.77
N GLU A 30 -31.58 6.11 -12.13
CA GLU A 30 -31.95 5.72 -13.51
C GLU A 30 -31.76 6.85 -14.53
N ASN A 31 -31.80 8.10 -14.09
CA ASN A 31 -31.67 9.27 -14.97
C ASN A 31 -30.26 9.88 -14.97
N LEU A 32 -29.34 9.30 -14.19
CA LEU A 32 -27.99 9.84 -13.98
C LEU A 32 -26.91 8.98 -14.67
N GLN A 33 -27.30 8.16 -15.65
CA GLN A 33 -26.42 7.17 -16.26
C GLN A 33 -25.17 7.81 -16.89
N ALA A 34 -25.34 8.95 -17.57
CA ALA A 34 -24.23 9.67 -18.19
C ALA A 34 -23.32 10.33 -17.14
N GLU A 35 -23.90 10.93 -16.10
CA GLU A 35 -23.16 11.54 -14.99
C GLU A 35 -22.39 10.50 -14.20
N GLN A 36 -22.98 9.32 -13.95
CA GLN A 36 -22.32 8.18 -13.32
C GLN A 36 -21.11 7.72 -14.14
N LEU A 37 -21.25 7.65 -15.47
CA LEU A 37 -20.14 7.30 -16.37
C LEU A 37 -19.00 8.33 -16.28
N VAL A 38 -19.29 9.62 -16.16
CA VAL A 38 -18.26 10.66 -16.00
C VAL A 38 -17.44 10.43 -14.72
N TYR A 39 -18.11 10.12 -13.60
CA TYR A 39 -17.41 9.83 -12.34
C TYR A 39 -16.58 8.55 -12.41
N ASP A 40 -17.10 7.51 -13.05
CA ASP A 40 -16.37 6.26 -13.26
C ASP A 40 -15.08 6.49 -14.06
N LEU A 41 -15.19 7.18 -15.20
CA LEU A 41 -14.04 7.53 -16.03
C LEU A 41 -13.05 8.42 -15.28
N ALA A 42 -13.52 9.34 -14.43
CA ALA A 42 -12.66 10.19 -13.62
C ALA A 42 -11.87 9.38 -12.59
N TYR A 43 -12.48 8.43 -11.88
CA TYR A 43 -11.76 7.56 -10.95
C TYR A 43 -10.76 6.66 -11.68
N ARG A 44 -11.13 6.13 -12.85
CA ARG A 44 -10.23 5.32 -13.65
C ARG A 44 -9.02 6.12 -14.13
N ASP A 45 -9.22 7.36 -14.58
CA ASP A 45 -8.13 8.26 -14.97
C ASP A 45 -7.24 8.63 -13.77
N LEU A 46 -7.85 8.93 -12.62
CA LEU A 46 -7.15 9.21 -11.37
C LEU A 46 -6.22 8.06 -10.96
N ILE A 47 -6.74 6.84 -10.92
CA ILE A 47 -5.99 5.65 -10.50
C ILE A 47 -4.92 5.31 -11.54
N ASN A 48 -5.23 5.40 -12.83
CA ASN A 48 -4.25 5.04 -13.86
C ASN A 48 -3.10 6.07 -13.98
N ASN A 49 -3.36 7.36 -13.74
CA ASN A 49 -2.35 8.40 -13.87
C ASN A 49 -1.58 8.68 -12.57
N MET A 50 -2.25 8.60 -11.42
CA MET A 50 -1.66 8.95 -10.12
C MET A 50 -1.57 7.78 -9.15
N GLY A 51 -2.12 6.61 -9.51
CA GLY A 51 -1.96 5.41 -8.70
C GLY A 51 -0.52 4.90 -8.76
N ILE A 52 -0.11 4.28 -7.66
CA ILE A 52 1.19 3.62 -7.53
C ILE A 52 1.03 2.12 -7.70
N GLU A 53 2.11 1.46 -8.13
CA GLU A 53 2.18 0.01 -8.19
C GLU A 53 2.19 -0.57 -6.76
N ILE A 54 1.32 -1.56 -6.56
CA ILE A 54 1.19 -2.30 -5.31
C ILE A 54 1.17 -3.80 -5.58
N ASN A 55 1.66 -4.58 -4.63
CA ASN A 55 1.43 -6.02 -4.59
C ASN A 55 0.28 -6.32 -3.64
N TYR A 56 -0.77 -6.96 -4.17
CA TYR A 56 -1.93 -7.38 -3.40
C TYR A 56 -1.82 -8.87 -3.04
N TYR A 57 -2.10 -9.21 -1.78
CA TYR A 57 -2.06 -10.58 -1.27
C TYR A 57 -3.42 -10.96 -0.69
N VAL A 58 -4.01 -12.03 -1.23
CA VAL A 58 -5.30 -12.54 -0.78
C VAL A 58 -5.10 -13.54 0.37
N ASN A 59 -5.79 -13.32 1.48
CA ASN A 59 -5.82 -14.21 2.62
C ASN A 59 -6.81 -15.37 2.37
N THR A 60 -6.35 -16.61 2.50
CA THR A 60 -7.17 -17.80 2.27
C THR A 60 -7.97 -18.25 3.49
N PHE A 61 -8.09 -17.42 4.53
CA PHE A 61 -8.87 -17.72 5.72
C PHE A 61 -10.36 -17.88 5.38
N THR A 62 -10.98 -18.91 5.94
CA THR A 62 -12.41 -19.20 5.77
C THR A 62 -13.05 -19.49 7.13
N LEU A 63 -14.31 -19.09 7.32
CA LEU A 63 -15.03 -19.37 8.56
C LEU A 63 -15.23 -20.87 8.81
N THR A 64 -15.37 -21.67 7.75
CA THR A 64 -15.57 -23.13 7.86
C THR A 64 -14.26 -23.87 8.18
N GLY A 65 -13.12 -23.38 7.69
CA GLY A 65 -11.79 -23.94 8.00
C GLY A 65 -11.19 -23.41 9.30
N GLY A 66 -11.72 -22.30 9.84
CA GLY A 66 -11.25 -21.65 11.05
C GLY A 66 -11.80 -22.25 12.34
N ASN A 67 -10.97 -22.27 13.37
CA ASN A 67 -11.39 -22.53 14.73
C ASN A 67 -12.05 -21.27 15.30
N LEU A 68 -13.39 -21.25 15.40
CA LEU A 68 -14.15 -20.10 15.89
C LEU A 68 -13.87 -19.73 17.36
N LEU A 69 -13.35 -20.65 18.17
CA LEU A 69 -13.02 -20.38 19.58
C LEU A 69 -11.75 -19.53 19.71
N TYR A 70 -10.78 -19.73 18.83
CA TYR A 70 -9.48 -19.06 18.87
C TYR A 70 -9.23 -18.13 17.68
N GLY A 71 -10.16 -18.07 16.71
CA GLY A 71 -10.06 -17.23 15.52
C GLY A 71 -8.94 -17.64 14.56
N GLU A 72 -8.41 -18.86 14.69
CA GLU A 72 -7.23 -19.29 13.93
C GLU A 72 -7.58 -20.34 12.86
N GLN A 73 -6.86 -20.29 11.73
CA GLN A 73 -6.84 -21.38 10.75
C GLN A 73 -5.37 -21.70 10.44
N PRO A 74 -4.80 -22.78 10.99
CA PRO A 74 -3.38 -23.11 10.83
C PRO A 74 -2.96 -23.36 9.37
N THR A 75 -3.91 -23.74 8.51
CA THR A 75 -3.67 -24.00 7.08
C THR A 75 -3.87 -22.78 6.20
N ALA A 76 -4.34 -21.65 6.75
CA ALA A 76 -4.53 -20.44 5.96
C ALA A 76 -3.16 -19.85 5.56
N ALA A 77 -3.03 -19.54 4.27
CA ALA A 77 -1.86 -18.94 3.68
C ALA A 77 -2.28 -17.68 2.91
N PHE A 78 -1.30 -16.92 2.46
CA PHE A 78 -1.53 -15.88 1.47
C PHE A 78 -1.31 -16.45 0.05
N LEU A 79 -2.14 -16.03 -0.90
CA LEU A 79 -1.86 -16.26 -2.32
C LEU A 79 -0.64 -15.43 -2.76
N ASP A 80 -0.08 -15.78 -3.92
CA ASP A 80 1.05 -15.06 -4.49
C ASP A 80 0.73 -13.59 -4.75
N ALA A 81 1.78 -12.76 -4.80
CA ALA A 81 1.67 -11.33 -5.01
C ALA A 81 1.00 -11.02 -6.36
N ILE A 82 -0.07 -10.23 -6.32
CA ILE A 82 -0.81 -9.79 -7.49
C ILE A 82 -0.48 -8.31 -7.73
N PRO A 83 0.32 -7.98 -8.77
CA PRO A 83 0.65 -6.60 -9.06
C PRO A 83 -0.58 -5.88 -9.61
N MET A 84 -0.90 -4.73 -9.02
CA MET A 84 -1.97 -3.86 -9.51
C MET A 84 -1.69 -2.40 -9.21
N GLN A 85 -2.49 -1.51 -9.77
CA GLN A 85 -2.37 -0.07 -9.55
C GLN A 85 -3.46 0.40 -8.59
N MET A 86 -3.07 1.22 -7.62
CA MET A 86 -3.99 1.77 -6.62
C MET A 86 -3.63 3.21 -6.32
N TYR A 87 -4.65 4.06 -6.19
CA TYR A 87 -4.45 5.40 -5.64
C TYR A 87 -4.42 5.34 -4.12
N VAL A 88 -3.37 5.89 -3.51
CA VAL A 88 -3.04 5.70 -2.10
C VAL A 88 -2.88 7.04 -1.40
N GLU A 89 -3.53 7.17 -0.26
CA GLU A 89 -3.36 8.27 0.68
C GLU A 89 -2.81 7.71 2.00
N LEU A 90 -1.64 8.20 2.39
CA LEU A 90 -0.97 7.82 3.64
C LEU A 90 -1.11 8.96 4.65
N SER A 91 -1.67 8.65 5.81
CA SER A 91 -1.65 9.55 6.97
C SER A 91 -0.73 8.98 8.04
N GLN A 92 0.44 9.60 8.17
CA GLN A 92 1.48 9.21 9.11
C GLN A 92 1.37 10.04 10.38
N ASP A 93 0.51 9.63 11.31
CA ASP A 93 0.47 10.23 12.64
C ASP A 93 1.58 9.61 13.50
N ALA A 94 2.76 10.22 13.46
CA ALA A 94 3.93 9.73 14.17
C ALA A 94 3.99 10.26 15.61
N LEU A 95 3.95 9.35 16.59
CA LEU A 95 4.68 9.53 17.85
C LEU A 95 5.41 8.22 18.23
N THR A 96 6.70 8.17 17.84
CA THR A 96 7.85 7.54 18.50
C THR A 96 7.73 6.19 19.25
N LEU A 97 8.61 5.26 18.84
CA LEU A 97 9.15 4.07 19.56
C LEU A 97 8.18 2.91 19.83
N SER A 98 8.19 1.94 18.91
CA SER A 98 7.50 0.63 18.99
C SER A 98 8.07 -0.32 20.05
N GLN A 99 9.03 0.09 20.88
CA GLN A 99 9.73 -0.81 21.80
C GLN A 99 8.93 -1.18 23.07
N PHE A 100 7.76 -0.57 23.28
CA PHE A 100 6.92 -0.80 24.47
C PHE A 100 5.42 -0.95 24.18
N GLY A 101 5.06 -1.53 23.03
CA GLY A 101 3.66 -1.83 22.71
C GLY A 101 2.84 -0.62 22.23
N PHE A 102 3.51 0.42 21.72
CA PHE A 102 2.85 1.45 20.93
C PHE A 102 2.91 1.04 19.46
N ASP A 103 1.74 0.72 18.92
CA ASP A 103 1.52 0.42 17.51
C ASP A 103 1.78 1.70 16.70
N PRO A 104 2.77 1.74 15.78
CA PRO A 104 2.96 2.89 14.92
C PRO A 104 1.75 3.01 13.99
N GLY A 105 0.79 3.84 14.41
CA GLY A 105 -0.47 4.14 13.74
C GLY A 105 -0.31 4.87 12.41
N ASP A 106 0.36 4.23 11.47
CA ASP A 106 0.37 4.63 10.07
C ASP A 106 -0.94 4.15 9.44
N ASP A 107 -1.77 5.12 9.09
CA ASP A 107 -3.10 4.88 8.55
C ASP A 107 -3.05 4.98 7.03
N PHE A 108 -3.55 3.92 6.40
CA PHE A 108 -3.57 3.78 4.97
C PHE A 108 -5.01 3.89 4.47
N THR A 109 -5.24 4.74 3.48
CA THR A 109 -6.49 4.76 2.70
C THR A 109 -6.15 4.52 1.23
N GLY A 110 -6.71 3.46 0.65
CA GLY A 110 -6.51 3.09 -0.75
C GLY A 110 -7.83 3.13 -1.53
N PHE A 111 -7.73 3.43 -2.82
CA PHE A 111 -8.86 3.45 -3.74
C PHE A 111 -8.58 2.51 -4.91
N LEU A 112 -9.42 1.48 -5.02
CA LEU A 112 -9.36 0.46 -6.08
C LEU A 112 -10.59 0.58 -6.97
N HIS A 113 -10.40 0.64 -8.28
CA HIS A 113 -11.52 0.62 -9.21
C HIS A 113 -12.18 -0.76 -9.22
N ILE A 114 -13.51 -0.82 -9.08
CA ILE A 114 -14.24 -2.09 -8.91
C ILE A 114 -14.01 -3.00 -10.13
N GLU A 115 -14.25 -2.49 -11.34
CA GLU A 115 -14.11 -3.31 -12.57
C GLU A 115 -12.68 -3.80 -12.77
N THR A 116 -11.68 -2.91 -12.72
CA THR A 116 -10.26 -3.28 -12.82
C THR A 116 -9.85 -4.31 -11.77
N PHE A 117 -10.33 -4.19 -10.53
CA PHE A 117 -10.05 -5.17 -9.48
C PHE A 117 -10.66 -6.54 -9.81
N THR A 118 -11.93 -6.59 -10.20
CA THR A 118 -12.59 -7.84 -10.56
C THR A 118 -11.96 -8.48 -11.80
N ASP A 119 -11.58 -7.69 -12.81
CA ASP A 119 -10.94 -8.17 -14.04
C ASP A 119 -9.54 -8.73 -13.78
N THR A 120 -8.72 -8.02 -13.00
CA THR A 120 -7.36 -8.48 -12.64
C THR A 120 -7.40 -9.77 -11.83
N MET A 121 -8.29 -9.86 -10.85
CA MET A 121 -8.43 -11.03 -9.99
C MET A 121 -9.06 -12.23 -10.71
N SER A 122 -10.05 -12.00 -11.58
CA SER A 122 -10.69 -13.09 -12.36
C SER A 122 -9.78 -13.66 -13.45
N ALA A 123 -8.75 -12.94 -13.87
CA ALA A 123 -7.74 -13.44 -14.80
C ALA A 123 -6.76 -14.46 -14.17
N LEU A 124 -6.72 -14.55 -12.83
CA LEU A 124 -5.76 -15.39 -12.10
C LEU A 124 -6.40 -16.70 -11.65
N SER A 125 -5.95 -17.82 -12.22
CA SER A 125 -6.52 -19.15 -11.94
C SER A 125 -6.46 -19.51 -10.45
N GLY A 126 -5.38 -19.20 -9.74
CA GLY A 126 -5.28 -19.48 -8.31
C GLY A 126 -6.29 -18.70 -7.45
N VAL A 127 -6.68 -17.51 -7.89
CA VAL A 127 -7.69 -16.68 -7.25
C VAL A 127 -9.08 -17.20 -7.58
N VAL A 128 -9.36 -17.49 -8.86
CA VAL A 128 -10.63 -18.06 -9.31
C VAL A 128 -10.90 -19.40 -8.64
N ASP A 129 -9.92 -20.29 -8.57
CA ASP A 129 -10.04 -21.57 -7.89
C ASP A 129 -10.41 -21.35 -6.42
N TYR A 130 -9.71 -20.43 -5.72
CA TYR A 130 -10.04 -20.09 -4.34
C TYR A 130 -11.47 -19.54 -4.17
N PHE A 131 -11.89 -18.57 -4.99
CA PHE A 131 -13.24 -18.01 -4.92
C PHE A 131 -14.32 -19.02 -5.34
N SER A 132 -14.02 -19.95 -6.24
CA SER A 132 -14.95 -21.02 -6.67
C SER A 132 -15.12 -22.12 -5.62
N LEU A 133 -14.12 -22.34 -4.76
CA LEU A 133 -14.19 -23.29 -3.63
C LEU A 133 -15.02 -22.76 -2.46
N LEU A 134 -15.24 -21.45 -2.40
CA LEU A 134 -16.20 -20.84 -1.51
C LEU A 134 -17.58 -21.06 -2.13
N ASP A 135 -18.33 -22.06 -1.67
CA ASP A 135 -19.72 -22.41 -2.08
C ASP A 135 -20.74 -21.25 -1.87
N THR A 136 -20.23 -20.10 -1.43
CA THR A 136 -20.84 -18.79 -1.55
C THR A 136 -20.14 -18.06 -2.69
N PHE A 137 -20.84 -17.86 -3.82
CA PHE A 137 -20.43 -16.97 -4.91
C PHE A 137 -20.36 -15.52 -4.38
N SER A 138 -19.37 -15.25 -3.52
CA SER A 138 -18.99 -13.92 -3.09
C SER A 138 -18.43 -13.24 -4.32
N ALA A 139 -18.94 -12.06 -4.65
CA ALA A 139 -18.31 -11.21 -5.63
C ALA A 139 -16.80 -11.10 -5.30
N ILE A 140 -15.96 -11.12 -6.34
CA ILE A 140 -14.52 -10.92 -6.19
C ILE A 140 -14.33 -9.48 -5.70
N GLU A 141 -14.02 -9.34 -4.42
CA GLU A 141 -13.89 -8.06 -3.74
C GLU A 141 -12.75 -8.08 -2.72
N PRO A 142 -12.18 -6.91 -2.36
CA PRO A 142 -11.20 -6.81 -1.29
C PRO A 142 -11.80 -7.24 0.06
N ARG A 143 -11.06 -8.01 0.86
CA ARG A 143 -11.53 -8.44 2.19
C ARG A 143 -10.63 -7.92 3.30
N ALA A 144 -11.23 -7.81 4.49
CA ALA A 144 -10.45 -7.55 5.69
C ALA A 144 -9.49 -8.72 5.94
N GLY A 145 -8.25 -8.39 6.29
CA GLY A 145 -7.17 -9.35 6.48
C GLY A 145 -6.38 -9.70 5.22
N ASP A 146 -6.72 -9.15 4.05
CA ASP A 146 -5.86 -9.14 2.87
C ASP A 146 -4.71 -8.13 3.07
N LEU A 147 -3.57 -8.35 2.42
CA LEU A 147 -2.38 -7.50 2.59
C LEU A 147 -2.05 -6.72 1.32
N ILE A 148 -1.47 -5.54 1.53
CA ILE A 148 -1.03 -4.62 0.49
C ILE A 148 0.43 -4.25 0.76
N GLU A 149 1.31 -4.48 -0.20
CA GLU A 149 2.72 -4.03 -0.15
C GLU A 149 2.93 -2.88 -1.13
N LEU A 150 3.45 -1.75 -0.63
CA LEU A 150 3.74 -0.56 -1.43
C LEU A 150 5.11 -0.65 -2.09
N THR A 151 5.23 -1.51 -3.10
CA THR A 151 6.49 -1.81 -3.81
C THR A 151 7.15 -0.56 -4.37
N ALA A 152 6.36 0.36 -4.93
CA ALA A 152 6.84 1.61 -5.52
C ALA A 152 7.61 2.52 -4.53
N LEU A 153 7.33 2.41 -3.24
CA LEU A 153 7.92 3.25 -2.18
C LEU A 153 8.96 2.51 -1.32
N GLY A 154 9.45 1.36 -1.79
CA GLY A 154 10.34 0.49 -1.03
C GLY A 154 11.83 0.62 -1.34
N CYS A 155 12.21 0.99 -2.56
CA CYS A 155 13.58 0.83 -3.05
C CYS A 155 14.58 1.88 -2.56
N ASP A 156 14.10 3.09 -2.27
CA ASP A 156 14.89 4.25 -1.86
C ASP A 156 14.86 4.48 -0.34
N ARG A 157 14.24 3.58 0.43
CA ARG A 157 14.10 3.75 1.87
C ARG A 157 15.45 3.62 2.58
N PRO A 158 15.84 4.64 3.39
CA PRO A 158 17.11 4.63 4.12
C PRO A 158 17.26 3.40 5.05
N GLY A 159 18.49 2.93 5.21
CA GLY A 159 18.82 1.81 6.11
C GLY A 159 18.58 0.42 5.52
N GLY A 160 18.30 0.31 4.22
CA GLY A 160 17.99 -0.97 3.57
C GLY A 160 16.60 -1.50 3.94
N ARG A 161 15.71 -0.59 4.36
CA ARG A 161 14.31 -0.91 4.66
C ARG A 161 13.57 -1.26 3.38
N GLY A 162 12.65 -2.22 3.48
CA GLY A 162 11.81 -2.64 2.35
C GLY A 162 10.56 -1.80 2.19
N PRO A 163 9.70 -2.10 1.20
CA PRO A 163 8.37 -1.52 1.12
C PRO A 163 7.56 -1.79 2.40
N LYS A 164 6.73 -0.83 2.78
CA LYS A 164 5.78 -0.99 3.89
C LYS A 164 4.65 -1.91 3.46
N ILE A 165 4.15 -2.69 4.41
CA ILE A 165 3.03 -3.60 4.23
C ILE A 165 1.87 -3.12 5.11
N TYR A 166 0.66 -3.21 4.60
CA TYR A 166 -0.57 -2.84 5.29
C TYR A 166 -1.58 -3.99 5.22
N GLU A 167 -2.29 -4.21 6.32
CA GLU A 167 -3.41 -5.15 6.42
C GLU A 167 -4.72 -4.40 6.34
N ILE A 168 -5.58 -4.80 5.39
CA ILE A 168 -6.90 -4.20 5.21
C ILE A 168 -7.74 -4.49 6.44
N THR A 169 -8.21 -3.44 7.10
CA THR A 169 -9.09 -3.53 8.27
C THR A 169 -10.55 -3.42 7.88
N GLU A 170 -10.84 -2.60 6.86
CA GLU A 170 -12.19 -2.44 6.33
C GLU A 170 -12.19 -2.11 4.83
N ARG A 171 -13.22 -2.63 4.16
CA ARG A 171 -13.65 -2.20 2.84
C ARG A 171 -14.90 -1.35 3.02
N VAL A 172 -14.89 -0.16 2.44
CA VAL A 172 -16.06 0.71 2.33
C VAL A 172 -16.42 0.84 0.86
N ASP A 173 -17.63 0.41 0.53
CA ASP A 173 -18.28 0.63 -0.75
C ASP A 173 -19.35 1.72 -0.69
N GLU A 174 -19.97 1.95 0.47
CA GLU A 174 -20.99 2.99 0.62
C GLU A 174 -20.48 4.21 1.41
N ASP A 175 -20.04 5.25 0.68
CA ASP A 175 -19.81 6.57 1.27
C ASP A 175 -20.09 7.70 0.27
N ILE A 176 -21.26 8.32 0.42
CA ILE A 176 -21.75 9.43 -0.42
C ILE A 176 -20.83 10.66 -0.33
N SER A 177 -20.10 10.84 0.77
CA SER A 177 -19.26 12.02 0.97
C SER A 177 -17.94 11.96 0.19
N ALA A 178 -17.47 10.76 -0.16
CA ALA A 178 -16.13 10.56 -0.72
C ALA A 178 -16.09 9.74 -2.00
N ILE A 179 -16.83 8.62 -2.08
CA ILE A 179 -16.66 7.62 -3.16
C ILE A 179 -17.92 7.38 -4.01
N ASN A 180 -19.10 7.76 -3.52
CA ASN A 180 -20.36 7.46 -4.20
C ASN A 180 -21.12 8.73 -4.65
N PRO A 181 -20.50 9.62 -5.45
CA PRO A 181 -21.25 10.71 -6.05
C PRO A 181 -22.32 10.15 -7.00
N MET A 182 -23.47 10.86 -7.06
CA MET A 182 -24.59 10.52 -7.96
C MET A 182 -25.17 9.10 -7.76
N LEU A 183 -25.10 8.56 -6.53
CA LEU A 183 -25.69 7.27 -6.14
C LEU A 183 -25.12 6.06 -6.89
N GLY A 184 -23.90 6.18 -7.43
CA GLY A 184 -23.16 5.07 -8.05
C GLY A 184 -22.03 4.56 -7.16
N HIS A 185 -21.64 3.30 -7.36
CA HIS A 185 -20.48 2.67 -6.72
C HIS A 185 -19.40 2.46 -7.80
N TYR A 186 -18.25 3.11 -7.68
CA TYR A 186 -17.19 3.09 -8.71
C TYR A 186 -15.89 2.47 -8.21
N VAL A 187 -15.57 2.73 -6.94
CA VAL A 187 -14.33 2.33 -6.31
C VAL A 187 -14.61 1.67 -4.97
N TYR A 188 -13.75 0.74 -4.58
CA TYR A 188 -13.61 0.30 -3.21
C TYR A 188 -12.65 1.24 -2.48
N ARG A 189 -13.10 1.85 -1.38
CA ARG A 189 -12.20 2.51 -0.43
C ARG A 189 -11.80 1.49 0.62
N VAL A 190 -10.52 1.17 0.67
CA VAL A 190 -9.96 0.28 1.68
C VAL A 190 -9.23 1.11 2.73
N ARG A 191 -9.52 0.84 4.01
CA ARG A 191 -8.66 1.31 5.09
C ARG A 191 -7.80 0.17 5.57
N ALA A 192 -6.55 0.46 5.85
CA ALA A 192 -5.59 -0.52 6.30
C ALA A 192 -4.72 0.05 7.41
N LYS A 193 -4.16 -0.84 8.22
CA LYS A 193 -3.19 -0.53 9.27
C LYS A 193 -1.86 -1.16 8.91
N ARG A 194 -0.76 -0.59 9.38
CA ARG A 194 0.56 -1.15 9.14
C ARG A 194 0.63 -2.59 9.65
N TYR A 195 1.15 -3.46 8.81
CA TYR A 195 1.33 -4.87 9.11
C TYR A 195 2.81 -5.16 9.29
N ASP A 196 3.18 -5.70 10.45
CA ASP A 196 4.57 -6.04 10.73
C ASP A 196 4.93 -7.43 10.19
N TYR A 197 4.31 -8.49 10.72
CA TYR A 197 4.65 -9.86 10.38
C TYR A 197 3.62 -10.89 10.89
N SER A 198 3.51 -12.02 10.19
CA SER A 198 2.87 -13.25 10.69
C SER A 198 3.64 -14.48 10.23
N TYR A 199 3.53 -15.57 10.99
CA TYR A 199 4.07 -16.89 10.65
C TYR A 199 3.24 -17.63 9.59
N LYS A 200 2.17 -17.03 9.07
CA LYS A 200 1.38 -17.61 7.97
C LYS A 200 2.26 -17.82 6.74
N PRO A 201 2.13 -18.97 6.04
CA PRO A 201 2.85 -19.19 4.79
C PRO A 201 2.56 -18.08 3.77
N ASN A 202 3.61 -17.67 3.05
CA ASN A 202 3.58 -16.62 2.03
C ASN A 202 3.20 -15.21 2.54
N SER A 203 3.21 -14.97 3.85
CA SER A 203 3.06 -13.61 4.38
C SER A 203 4.30 -12.77 4.04
N PRO A 204 4.13 -11.60 3.37
CA PRO A 204 5.24 -10.69 3.12
C PRO A 204 5.78 -10.12 4.45
N LYS A 205 7.09 -9.84 4.50
CA LYS A 205 7.76 -9.23 5.66
C LYS A 205 8.53 -7.99 5.24
N GLU A 206 8.35 -6.90 5.96
CA GLU A 206 9.12 -5.67 5.75
C GLU A 206 10.59 -5.93 6.10
N LYS A 207 11.49 -5.67 5.14
CA LYS A 207 12.93 -5.82 5.36
C LYS A 207 13.40 -4.80 6.39
N GLN A 208 14.22 -5.24 7.35
CA GLN A 208 14.97 -4.37 8.26
C GLN A 208 14.08 -3.40 9.09
N ASN A 209 12.82 -3.77 9.35
CA ASN A 209 11.90 -2.99 10.17
C ASN A 209 12.36 -2.90 11.65
N GLU A 210 12.85 -4.02 12.18
CA GLU A 210 13.33 -4.17 13.57
C GLU A 210 14.80 -3.72 13.75
N GLN A 211 15.34 -2.87 12.87
CA GLN A 211 16.71 -2.36 13.04
C GLN A 211 16.82 -1.54 14.34
N VAL A 212 17.19 -2.23 15.41
CA VAL A 212 17.80 -1.66 16.61
C VAL A 212 19.29 -1.55 16.29
N TYR A 213 19.83 -0.35 16.40
CA TYR A 213 21.27 -0.18 16.26
C TYR A 213 21.93 -0.33 17.61
N ASP A 214 22.88 -1.25 17.66
CA ASP A 214 23.87 -1.30 18.71
C ASP A 214 25.02 -0.34 18.35
N ASP A 215 25.13 0.78 19.06
CA ASP A 215 26.26 1.70 19.02
C ASP A 215 26.99 1.74 20.39
N SER A 216 28.11 2.47 20.49
CA SER A 216 28.87 2.58 21.75
C SER A 216 28.14 3.32 22.88
N PHE A 217 26.97 3.89 22.58
CA PHE A 217 26.07 4.57 23.51
C PHE A 217 24.85 3.70 23.89
N THR A 218 24.41 2.80 23.01
CA THR A 218 23.32 1.84 23.18
C THR A 218 23.59 0.58 22.34
N GLY A 219 24.04 -0.54 22.95
CA GLY A 219 24.20 -1.83 22.27
C GLY A 219 25.08 -2.87 22.97
N VAL A 220 25.10 -4.11 22.46
CA VAL A 220 25.93 -5.22 22.98
C VAL A 220 27.36 -5.12 22.45
N LEU A 221 28.22 -4.40 23.19
CA LEU A 221 29.65 -4.28 22.89
C LEU A 221 30.44 -5.58 23.09
N SER A 222 29.85 -6.55 23.79
CA SER A 222 30.41 -7.88 24.03
C SER A 222 29.32 -8.81 24.57
N THR A 223 29.27 -10.05 24.09
CA THR A 223 28.34 -11.07 24.57
C THR A 223 29.08 -12.31 25.06
N ASN A 224 28.57 -12.93 26.12
CA ASN A 224 29.06 -14.21 26.66
C ASN A 224 28.14 -15.38 26.26
N ILE A 225 27.16 -15.13 25.39
CA ILE A 225 26.19 -16.11 24.91
C ILE A 225 26.75 -16.74 23.64
N THR A 226 26.85 -18.07 23.62
CA THR A 226 27.19 -18.81 22.41
C THR A 226 26.12 -18.59 21.35
N ASP A 227 26.53 -18.19 20.14
CA ASP A 227 25.73 -17.85 18.95
C ASP A 227 25.17 -16.42 18.85
N ASP A 228 25.62 -15.49 19.70
CA ASP A 228 25.25 -14.07 19.63
C ASP A 228 26.35 -13.29 18.88
N GLU A 229 25.99 -12.58 17.80
CA GLU A 229 26.93 -11.86 16.93
C GLU A 229 26.98 -10.38 17.29
N VAL A 230 28.17 -9.86 17.60
CA VAL A 230 28.38 -8.44 17.85
C VAL A 230 28.15 -7.65 16.56
N SER A 231 27.25 -6.66 16.62
CA SER A 231 26.96 -5.79 15.48
C SER A 231 28.25 -5.16 14.92
N PRO A 232 28.48 -5.19 13.60
CA PRO A 232 29.66 -4.57 13.01
C PRO A 232 29.65 -3.06 13.26
N SER A 233 30.82 -2.51 13.61
CA SER A 233 30.98 -1.08 13.90
C SER A 233 30.54 -0.24 12.70
N LYS A 234 29.49 0.56 12.90
CA LYS A 234 29.05 1.56 11.92
C LYS A 234 29.96 2.77 11.98
N ARG A 235 31.15 2.68 11.40
CA ARG A 235 31.92 3.86 11.04
C ARG A 235 31.28 4.46 9.80
N TYR A 236 30.79 5.69 9.91
CA TYR A 236 30.73 6.57 8.74
C TYR A 236 32.18 6.71 8.28
N VAL A 237 32.55 5.97 7.23
CA VAL A 237 33.91 6.02 6.66
C VAL A 237 34.14 7.35 5.91
N HIS A 238 33.07 8.13 5.74
CA HIS A 238 33.11 9.45 5.13
C HIS A 238 33.52 10.51 6.15
N ASP A 239 34.80 10.86 6.12
CA ASP A 239 35.30 12.11 6.68
C ASP A 239 35.25 13.19 5.59
N ILE A 240 34.56 14.29 5.86
CA ILE A 240 34.47 15.41 4.92
C ILE A 240 35.84 16.07 4.74
N ASP A 241 36.71 15.97 5.75
CA ASP A 241 38.05 16.54 5.71
C ASP A 241 38.96 15.74 4.77
N ASP A 242 38.81 14.41 4.71
CA ASP A 242 39.57 13.54 3.79
C ASP A 242 39.14 13.77 2.33
N ILE A 243 37.84 13.83 2.04
CA ILE A 243 37.32 14.10 0.68
C ILE A 243 37.63 15.54 0.24
N SER A 244 37.50 16.50 1.16
CA SER A 244 37.85 17.89 0.89
C SER A 244 39.33 18.01 0.52
N LYS A 245 40.21 17.28 1.19
CA LYS A 245 41.64 17.27 0.89
C LYS A 245 41.98 16.56 -0.42
N ASP A 246 41.37 15.41 -0.71
CA ASP A 246 41.77 14.56 -1.84
C ASP A 246 41.07 14.91 -3.17
N ASP A 247 39.84 15.43 -3.12
CA ASP A 247 39.01 15.69 -4.33
C ASP A 247 38.69 17.17 -4.59
N VAL A 248 38.57 18.01 -3.55
CA VAL A 248 38.12 19.41 -3.68
C VAL A 248 39.28 20.41 -3.62
N TYR A 249 40.16 20.24 -2.64
CA TYR A 249 41.35 21.04 -2.37
C TYR A 249 42.59 20.14 -2.39
N ASP A 250 42.74 19.35 -3.46
CA ASP A 250 43.95 18.59 -3.73
C ASP A 250 45.11 19.56 -3.95
N MET A 251 45.79 19.93 -2.86
CA MET A 251 46.92 20.83 -2.85
C MET A 251 48.18 20.19 -3.45
N ASP A 252 48.15 18.91 -3.82
CA ASP A 252 49.22 18.26 -4.59
C ASP A 252 49.03 18.50 -6.10
N LYS A 253 47.79 18.65 -6.58
CA LYS A 253 47.48 18.99 -7.98
C LYS A 253 47.25 20.49 -8.24
N ASN A 254 46.68 21.23 -7.29
CA ASN A 254 46.20 22.61 -7.48
C ASN A 254 47.08 23.70 -6.82
N ASN A 255 48.32 23.35 -6.45
CA ASN A 255 49.31 24.29 -5.92
C ASN A 255 49.78 25.31 -6.98
N THR A 256 49.04 26.40 -7.16
CA THR A 256 49.31 27.46 -8.15
C THR A 256 49.92 28.71 -7.52
N ASP A 257 50.74 28.48 -6.52
CA ASP A 257 50.84 29.40 -5.42
C ASP A 257 51.54 30.77 -5.67
N ILE A 258 51.09 31.80 -4.92
CA ILE A 258 51.87 33.02 -4.61
C ILE A 258 52.22 33.15 -3.10
N TYR A 259 51.62 32.42 -2.13
CA TYR A 259 52.13 32.30 -0.72
C TYR A 259 51.98 30.97 0.07
N GLY A 260 51.22 29.99 -0.40
CA GLY A 260 51.33 28.55 -0.17
C GLY A 260 52.71 27.92 -0.05
N GLY A 261 52.64 26.76 0.62
CA GLY A 261 53.78 26.02 1.10
C GLY A 261 54.29 26.53 2.45
N TYR A 262 53.54 26.30 3.53
CA TYR A 262 54.14 26.06 4.84
C TYR A 262 53.39 24.97 5.61
N TYR A 263 54.06 23.82 5.65
CA TYR A 263 53.90 22.65 6.53
C TYR A 263 52.54 21.95 6.57
#